data_AF-A0A967VIP1-F1
#
_entry.id   AF-A0A967VIP1-F1
#
_cell.length_a   1.000
_cell.length_b   1.000
_cell.length_c   1.000
_cell.angle_alpha   90.00
_cell.angle_beta   90.00
_cell.angle_gamma   90.00
#
_symmetry.space_group_name_H-M   'P 1'
#
loop_
_entity.id
_entity.type
_entity.pdbx_description
1 polymer ?
#
loop_
_entity_poly.entity_id
_entity_poly.type
_entity_poly.pdbx_seq_one_letter_code
_entity_poly.pdbx_strand_id
1 'polypeptide(L)' 'SYESDLGDGWEDLGVHDDTPEVRQRALRMGVNLFLYAVVGAQ' A
#
# COMPACT_ATOMS: atom_id res chain seq x y z
N SER A 1 17.12 -2.62 -9.51
CA SER A 1 15.97 -1.77 -9.15
C SER A 1 15.26 -2.38 -7.96
N TYR A 2 14.61 -1.56 -7.12
CA TYR A 2 13.73 -2.03 -6.05
C TYR A 2 12.34 -1.50 -6.35
N GLU A 3 11.37 -2.41 -6.43
CA GLU A 3 9.95 -2.11 -6.51
C GLU A 3 9.19 -3.00 -5.52
N SER A 4 7.92 -2.67 -5.29
CA SER A 4 7.00 -3.51 -4.54
C SER A 4 5.61 -3.27 -5.09
N ASP A 5 4.82 -4.33 -5.23
CA ASP A 5 3.41 -4.22 -5.54
C ASP A 5 2.64 -3.87 -4.26
N LEU A 6 1.83 -2.81 -4.31
CA LEU A 6 0.98 -2.44 -3.18
C LEU A 6 -0.32 -3.24 -3.17
N GLY A 7 -0.71 -3.83 -4.31
CA GLY A 7 -1.92 -4.63 -4.49
C GLY A 7 -1.95 -5.84 -3.55
N ASP A 8 -0.83 -6.56 -3.42
CA ASP A 8 -0.69 -7.73 -2.53
C ASP A 8 -1.22 -7.45 -1.11
N GLY A 9 -0.91 -6.26 -0.58
CA GLY A 9 -1.34 -5.85 0.75
C GLY A 9 -2.76 -5.27 0.85
N TRP A 10 -3.44 -5.01 -0.27
CA TRP A 10 -4.76 -4.38 -0.33
C TRP A 10 -5.89 -5.36 -0.65
N GLU A 11 -5.59 -6.46 -1.34
CA GLU A 11 -6.55 -7.51 -1.70
C GLU A 11 -7.01 -8.32 -0.48
N ASP A 12 -8.05 -9.16 -0.63
CA ASP A 12 -8.62 -9.93 0.49
C ASP A 12 -7.60 -10.84 1.22
N LEU A 13 -7.89 -11.17 2.48
CA LEU A 13 -7.04 -12.05 3.29
C LEU A 13 -6.92 -13.44 2.63
N GLY A 14 -5.69 -13.93 2.48
CA GLY A 14 -5.39 -15.26 1.93
C GLY A 14 -5.23 -15.32 0.41
N VAL A 15 -5.32 -14.19 -0.31
CA VAL A 15 -4.90 -14.13 -1.72
C VAL A 15 -3.37 -14.11 -1.83
N HIS A 16 -2.76 -13.25 -1.02
CA HIS A 16 -1.31 -13.15 -0.83
C HIS A 16 -1.05 -13.43 0.66
N ASP A 17 -0.17 -14.38 0.97
CA ASP A 17 0.17 -14.83 2.35
C ASP A 17 0.97 -13.76 3.15
N ASP A 18 0.58 -12.49 3.01
CA ASP A 18 1.22 -11.35 3.64
C ASP A 18 0.85 -11.25 5.11
N THR A 19 1.87 -10.96 5.93
CA THR A 19 1.64 -10.73 7.36
C THR A 19 0.82 -9.45 7.58
N PRO A 20 0.11 -9.33 8.70
CA PRO A 20 -0.63 -8.11 9.03
C PRO A 20 0.21 -6.83 8.93
N GLU A 21 1.49 -6.90 9.30
CA GLU A 21 2.42 -5.77 9.25
C GLU A 21 2.75 -5.34 7.81
N VAL A 22 2.91 -6.30 6.88
CA VAL A 22 3.17 -6.00 5.46
C VAL A 22 1.94 -5.31 4.85
N ARG A 23 0.75 -5.85 5.11
CA ARG A 23 -0.52 -5.27 4.65
C ARG A 23 -0.73 -3.85 5.19
N GLN A 24 -0.44 -3.62 6.47
CA GLN A 24 -0.48 -2.28 7.06
C GLN A 24 0.50 -1.30 6.41
N ARG A 25 1.72 -1.75 6.05
CA ARG A 25 2.69 -0.91 5.35
C ARG A 25 2.22 -0.56 3.94
N ALA A 26 1.66 -1.52 3.21
CA ALA A 26 1.10 -1.29 1.88
C ALA A 26 -0.04 -0.26 1.92
N LEU A 27 -0.98 -0.41 2.86
CA LEU A 27 -2.09 0.54 3.04
C LEU A 27 -1.58 1.94 3.40
N ARG A 28 -0.63 2.04 4.34
CA ARG A 28 -0.03 3.32 4.73
C ARG A 28 0.64 4.03 3.55
N MET A 29 1.36 3.27 2.71
CA MET A 29 1.98 3.83 1.52
C MET A 29 0.92 4.33 0.52
N GLY A 30 -0.14 3.57 0.29
CA GLY A 30 -1.27 3.99 -0.55
C GLY A 30 -1.90 5.30 -0.11
N VAL A 31 -2.18 5.43 1.20
CA VAL A 31 -2.72 6.67 1.78
C VAL A 31 -1.75 7.84 1.61
N ASN A 32 -0.46 7.62 1.86
CA ASN A 32 0.55 8.67 1.67
C ASN A 32 0.61 9.15 0.21
N LEU A 33 0.57 8.23 -0.76
CA LEU A 33 0.56 8.57 -2.18
C LEU A 33 -0.70 9.34 -2.57
N PHE A 34 -1.87 8.90 -2.09
CA PHE A 34 -3.12 9.60 -2.32
C PHE A 34 -3.08 11.02 -1.75
N LEU A 35 -2.65 11.19 -0.49
CA LEU A 35 -2.51 12.50 0.15
C LEU A 35 -1.53 13.39 -0.62
N TYR A 36 -0.39 12.85 -1.05
CA TYR A 36 0.56 13.61 -1.87
C TYR A 36 -0.06 14.09 -3.18
N ALA A 37 -0.74 13.20 -3.91
CA ALA A 37 -1.30 13.52 -5.22
C ALA A 37 -2.52 14.45 -5.17
N VAL A 38 -3.37 14.30 -4.16
CA VAL A 38 -4.69 14.97 -4.10
C VAL A 38 -4.70 16.17 -3.16
N VAL A 39 -3.93 16.12 -2.07
CA VAL A 39 -3.91 17.17 -1.03
C VAL A 39 -2.64 18.02 -1.11
N GLY A 40 -1.49 17.40 -1.43
CA GLY A 40 -0.18 18.07 -1.49
C GLY A 40 0.15 18.76 -2.81
N ALA A 41 -0.63 18.53 -3.87
CA ALA A 41 -0.46 19.19 -5.16
C ALA A 41 -1.11 20.59 -5.14
N GLN A 42 -0.38 21.58 -4.66
CA GLN A 42 -0.65 23.01 -4.88
C GLN A 42 0.54 23.66 -5.59
#